data_AF-A0A0A2TJW7-F1
#
_entry.id   AF-A0A0A2TJW7-F1
#
_cell.length_a   1.000
_cell.length_b   1.000
_cell.length_c   1.000
_cell.angle_alpha   90.00
_cell.angle_beta   90.00
_cell.angle_gamma   90.00
#
_symmetry.space_group_name_H-M   'P 1'
#
loop_
_entity.id
_entity.type
_entity.pdbx_description
1 polymer ?
#
loop_
_entity_poly.entity_id
_entity_poly.type
_entity_poly.pdbx_seq_one_letter_code
_entity_poly.pdbx_strand_id
1 'polypeptide(L)'
;MGTLYEVGLQFIGCTVDVVYDPSNISDLTIEYEGHAPWKVHELVIGEHVGKRPTMPTHLQPQATDSSRLLGAAEQQNRQRREIQAPALSFRAVHKEGSNDV
;
A
#
# COMPACT_ATOMS: atom_id res chain seq x y z
N MET A 1 6.81 4.78 27.09
CA MET A 1 6.07 5.74 26.25
C MET A 1 7.08 6.78 25.81
N GLY A 2 7.30 6.92 24.50
CA GLY A 2 8.23 7.93 23.96
C GLY A 2 7.45 9.16 23.52
N THR A 3 8.03 10.34 23.75
CA THR A 3 7.50 11.62 23.25
C THR A 3 8.03 11.87 21.83
N LEU A 4 7.17 12.35 20.95
CA LEU A 4 7.52 12.71 19.57
C LEU A 4 7.72 14.22 19.47
N TYR A 5 8.67 14.65 18.64
CA TYR A 5 8.98 16.05 18.38
C TYR A 5 9.05 16.29 16.87
N GLU A 6 8.55 17.43 16.42
CA GLU A 6 8.59 17.81 15.00
C GLU A 6 9.81 18.69 14.71
N VAL A 7 10.73 18.16 13.91
CA VAL A 7 12.01 18.81 13.54
C VAL A 7 11.88 19.62 12.24
N GLY A 8 10.94 19.22 11.38
CA GLY A 8 10.66 19.83 10.09
C GLY A 8 11.14 18.99 8.90
N LEU A 9 10.52 19.23 7.74
CA LEU A 9 10.70 18.45 6.51
C LEU A 9 12.14 18.46 5.96
N GLN A 10 12.93 19.49 6.27
CA GLN A 10 14.29 19.67 5.75
C GLN A 10 15.27 18.61 6.25
N PHE A 11 14.95 17.95 7.36
CA PHE A 11 15.83 16.99 8.04
C PHE A 11 15.31 15.54 7.95
N ILE A 12 14.41 15.25 7.00
CA ILE A 12 13.94 13.88 6.77
C ILE A 12 15.11 13.00 6.34
N GLY A 13 15.37 11.94 7.12
CA GLY A 13 16.48 11.01 6.87
C GLY A 13 17.84 11.49 7.39
N CYS A 14 17.89 12.65 8.04
CA CYS A 14 19.08 13.15 8.72
C CYS A 14 19.08 12.69 10.19
N THR A 15 20.27 12.42 10.73
CA THR A 15 20.49 12.30 12.17
C THR A 15 20.87 13.67 12.69
N VAL A 16 20.23 14.12 13.77
CA VAL A 16 20.44 15.43 14.39
C VAL A 16 20.87 15.29 15.84
N ASP A 17 21.57 16.29 16.36
CA ASP A 17 21.96 16.36 17.77
C ASP A 17 20.85 17.06 18.57
N VAL A 18 20.50 16.47 19.72
CA VAL A 18 19.40 16.95 20.57
C VAL A 18 19.95 17.39 21.93
N VAL A 19 19.80 18.67 22.22
CA VAL A 19 20.15 19.29 23.51
C VAL A 19 18.87 19.60 24.28
N TYR A 20 18.79 19.11 25.51
CA TYR A 20 17.59 19.26 26.35
C TYR A 20 17.92 19.42 27.83
N ASP A 21 17.02 20.05 28.58
CA ASP A 21 17.07 20.11 30.04
C ASP A 21 16.26 18.93 30.61
N PRO A 22 16.85 18.03 31.43
CA PRO A 22 16.10 16.92 32.03
C PRO A 22 14.96 17.38 32.95
N SER A 23 15.01 18.62 33.45
CA SER A 23 13.96 19.20 34.28
C SER A 23 12.79 19.76 33.47
N ASN A 24 13.00 20.06 32.19
CA ASN A 24 11.99 20.61 31.28
C ASN A 24 12.21 20.11 29.85
N ILE A 25 11.38 19.15 29.45
CA ILE A 25 11.44 18.49 28.14
C ILE A 25 10.41 19.10 27.16
N SER A 26 9.73 20.19 27.52
CA SER A 26 8.74 20.83 26.64
C SER A 26 9.38 21.45 25.39
N ASP A 27 10.58 22.03 25.56
CA ASP A 27 11.34 22.65 24.49
C ASP A 27 12.68 21.92 24.32
N LEU A 28 12.93 21.38 23.13
CA LEU A 28 14.22 20.80 22.77
C LEU A 28 14.97 21.72 21.82
N THR A 29 16.28 21.79 21.94
CA THR A 29 17.14 22.49 20.98
C THR A 29 17.78 21.47 20.06
N ILE A 30 17.62 21.66 18.76
CA ILE A 30 18.20 20.79 17.74
C ILE A 30 19.36 21.50 17.07
N GLU A 31 20.44 20.75 16.90
CA GLU A 31 21.65 21.19 16.21
C GLU A 31 21.93 20.28 15.02
N TYR A 32 22.34 20.90 13.91
CA TYR A 32 22.75 20.20 12.70
C TYR A 32 23.84 20.99 12.00
N GLU A 33 24.81 20.31 11.40
CA GLU A 33 25.99 20.95 10.79
C GLU A 33 25.57 21.97 9.72
N GLY A 34 26.07 23.20 9.83
CA GLY A 34 25.76 24.28 8.89
C GLY A 34 24.41 24.97 9.09
N HIS A 35 23.63 24.61 10.12
CA HIS A 35 22.37 25.25 10.47
C HIS A 35 22.45 25.91 11.85
N ALA A 36 21.74 27.04 12.01
CA ALA A 36 21.62 27.67 13.32
C ALA A 36 20.76 26.78 14.24
N PRO A 37 21.14 26.57 15.51
CA PRO A 37 20.33 25.83 16.46
C PRO A 37 18.93 26.41 16.56
N TRP A 38 17.92 25.54 16.59
CA TRP A 38 16.52 25.96 16.70
C TRP A 38 15.77 25.14 17.73
N LYS A 39 14.68 25.72 18.23
CA LYS A 39 13.83 25.08 19.23
C LYS A 39 12.67 24.36 18.58
N VAL A 40 12.37 23.17 19.09
CA VAL A 40 11.21 22.38 18.73
C VAL A 40 10.39 22.04 19.97
N HIS A 41 9.10 21.83 19.76
CA HIS A 41 8.15 21.53 20.83
C HIS A 41 7.62 20.11 20.65
N GLU A 42 7.10 19.53 21.74
CA GLU A 42 6.43 18.24 21.71
C GLU A 42 5.28 18.22 20.69
N LEU A 43 5.19 17.13 19.93
CA LEU A 43 4.12 16.89 18.97
C LEU A 43 2.83 16.55 19.72
N VAL A 44 2.06 17.58 20.08
CA VAL A 44 0.74 17.43 20.67
C VAL A 44 -0.30 17.32 19.56
N ILE A 45 -0.82 16.11 19.34
CA ILE A 45 -2.03 15.92 18.53
C ILE A 45 -3.22 16.40 19.37
N GLY A 46 -3.61 17.67 19.18
CA GLY A 46 -4.73 18.26 19.91
C GLY A 46 -6.08 17.59 19.60
N GLU A 47 -7.06 17.77 20.48
CA GLU A 47 -8.42 17.19 20.35
C GLU A 47 -9.13 17.62 19.07
N HIS A 48 -8.87 18.84 18.61
CA HIS A 48 -9.36 19.40 17.35
C HIS A 48 -8.31 19.32 16.25
N VAL A 49 -7.91 18.12 15.86
CA VAL A 49 -7.24 17.95 14.57
C VAL A 49 -8.28 18.27 13.49
N GLY A 50 -8.05 19.31 12.69
CA GLY A 50 -8.92 19.62 11.56
C GLY A 50 -9.12 18.35 10.72
N LYS A 51 -10.37 18.05 10.34
CA LYS A 51 -10.64 16.88 9.48
C LYS A 51 -9.69 16.94 8.29
N ARG A 52 -8.98 15.83 8.04
CA ARG A 52 -8.12 15.70 6.86
C ARG A 52 -8.92 16.15 5.64
N PRO A 53 -8.45 17.15 4.89
CA PRO A 53 -9.20 17.65 3.75
C PRO A 53 -9.43 16.50 2.78
N THR A 54 -10.65 16.43 2.23
CA THR A 54 -10.95 15.48 1.17
C THR A 54 -10.03 15.76 -0.02
N MET A 55 -9.47 14.71 -0.59
CA MET A 55 -8.58 14.81 -1.74
C MET A 55 -9.27 15.59 -2.87
N PRO A 56 -8.67 16.67 -3.40
CA PRO A 56 -9.23 17.44 -4.50
C PRO A 56 -9.57 16.54 -5.69
N THR A 57 -10.67 16.82 -6.40
CA THR A 57 -11.16 15.99 -7.53
C THR A 57 -10.09 15.78 -8.61
N HIS A 58 -9.22 16.76 -8.84
CA HIS A 58 -8.12 16.68 -9.80
C HIS A 58 -6.94 15.78 -9.36
N LEU A 59 -6.86 15.43 -8.07
CA LEU A 59 -5.84 14.55 -7.52
C LEU A 59 -6.38 13.13 -7.26
N GLN A 60 -7.63 12.86 -7.63
CA GLN A 60 -8.18 11.51 -7.54
C GLN A 60 -7.50 10.58 -8.54
N PRO A 61 -7.35 9.29 -8.20
CA PRO A 61 -6.86 8.30 -9.14
C PRO A 61 -7.71 8.33 -10.42
N GLN A 62 -7.08 8.64 -11.55
CA GLN A 62 -7.76 8.57 -12.83
C GLN A 62 -8.13 7.12 -13.12
N ALA A 63 -9.41 6.88 -13.39
CA ALA A 63 -9.85 5.57 -13.86
C ALA A 63 -9.09 5.24 -15.15
N THR A 64 -8.41 4.09 -15.15
CA THR A 64 -7.71 3.56 -16.32
C THR A 64 -8.68 2.68 -17.10
N ASP A 65 -8.81 2.94 -18.40
CA ASP A 65 -9.74 2.19 -19.26
C ASP A 65 -9.29 0.74 -19.51
N SER A 66 -7.98 0.47 -19.51
CA SER A 66 -7.46 -0.89 -19.75
C SER A 66 -6.05 -1.11 -19.21
N SER A 67 -5.70 -2.37 -18.97
CA SER A 67 -4.37 -2.77 -18.53
C SER A 67 -3.75 -3.75 -19.53
N ARG A 68 -2.54 -3.43 -20.01
CA ARG A 68 -1.79 -4.25 -20.98
C ARG A 68 -1.53 -5.67 -20.45
N LEU A 69 -1.22 -5.79 -19.16
CA LEU A 69 -0.97 -7.08 -18.52
C LEU A 69 -2.24 -7.93 -18.49
N LEU A 70 -3.34 -7.33 -18.02
CA LEU A 70 -4.64 -8.01 -17.95
C LEU A 70 -5.15 -8.41 -19.33
N GLY A 71 -4.99 -7.55 -20.35
CA GLY A 71 -5.38 -7.88 -21.71
C GLY A 71 -4.62 -9.08 -22.29
N ALA A 72 -3.31 -9.15 -22.07
CA ALA A 72 -2.51 -10.32 -22.47
C ALA A 72 -2.93 -11.59 -21.72
N ALA A 73 -3.19 -11.48 -20.41
CA ALA A 73 -3.66 -12.60 -19.59
C ALA A 73 -5.04 -13.12 -20.05
N GLU A 74 -5.97 -12.23 -20.39
CA GLU A 74 -7.28 -12.59 -20.94
C GLU A 74 -7.17 -13.31 -22.29
N GLN A 75 -6.27 -12.88 -23.17
CA GLN A 75 -6.05 -13.53 -24.46
C GLN A 75 -5.53 -14.96 -24.29
N GLN A 76 -4.54 -15.17 -23.42
CA GLN A 76 -4.06 -16.52 -23.10
C GLN A 76 -5.14 -17.37 -22.43
N ASN A 77 -5.97 -16.78 -21.58
CA ASN A 77 -7.05 -17.51 -20.91
C ASN A 77 -8.11 -17.99 -21.91
N ARG A 78 -8.48 -17.16 -22.89
CA ARG A 78 -9.37 -17.56 -23.99
C ARG A 78 -8.82 -18.75 -24.77
N GLN A 79 -7.55 -18.70 -25.16
CA GLN A 79 -6.89 -19.81 -25.86
C GLN A 79 -6.90 -21.11 -25.05
N ARG A 80 -6.60 -21.05 -23.73
CA ARG A 80 -6.67 -22.24 -22.88
C ARG A 80 -8.07 -22.83 -22.79
N ARG A 81 -9.11 -21.98 -22.72
CA ARG A 81 -10.51 -22.42 -22.66
C ARG A 81 -10.98 -23.06 -23.97
N GLU A 82 -10.49 -22.56 -25.11
CA GLU A 82 -10.78 -23.15 -26.43
C GLU A 82 -10.09 -24.52 -26.61
N ILE A 83 -8.88 -24.68 -26.05
CA ILE A 83 -8.11 -25.93 -26.15
C ILE A 83 -8.63 -27.02 -25.19
N GLN A 84 -9.28 -26.65 -24.08
CA GLN A 84 -9.87 -27.62 -23.16
C GLN A 84 -11.09 -28.30 -23.81
N ALA A 85 -10.86 -29.47 -24.39
CA ALA A 85 -11.93 -30.38 -24.81
C ALA A 85 -12.80 -30.75 -23.59
N PRO A 86 -14.14 -30.83 -23.73
CA PRO A 86 -15.00 -31.28 -22.65
C PRO A 86 -14.55 -32.68 -22.21
N ALA A 87 -14.28 -32.85 -20.92
CA ALA A 87 -13.88 -34.12 -20.36
C ALA A 87 -15.00 -35.15 -20.55
N LEU A 88 -14.87 -36.04 -21.53
CA LEU A 88 -15.80 -37.14 -21.75
C LEU A 88 -15.61 -38.16 -20.62
N SER A 89 -16.50 -38.15 -19.64
CA SER A 89 -16.56 -39.19 -18.62
C SER A 89 -17.40 -40.37 -19.13
N PHE A 90 -16.74 -41.42 -19.60
CA PHE A 90 -17.43 -42.68 -19.88
C PHE A 90 -17.77 -43.36 -18.55
N ARG A 91 -18.98 -43.14 -18.03
CA ARG A 91 -19.54 -43.94 -16.96
C ARG A 91 -20.60 -44.87 -17.54
N ALA A 92 -20.24 -46.16 -17.57
CA ALA A 92 -21.04 -47.33 -17.94
C ALA A 92 -21.27 -47.56 -19.45
N VAL A 93 -20.33 -48.27 -20.08
CA VAL A 93 -20.64 -49.13 -21.23
C VAL A 93 -20.88 -50.54 -20.67
N HIS A 94 -22.14 -50.95 -20.53
CA HIS A 94 -22.48 -52.34 -20.21
C HIS A 94 -22.39 -53.15 -21.51
N LYS A 95 -21.50 -54.15 -21.51
CA LYS A 95 -21.31 -55.06 -22.65
C LYS A 95 -22.42 -56.12 -22.60
N GLU A 96 -23.57 -55.84 -23.21
CA GLU A 96 -24.50 -56.90 -23.59
C GLU A 96 -24.00 -57.55 -24.88
N GLY A 97 -23.29 -58.66 -24.72
CA GLY A 97 -23.09 -59.62 -25.80
C GLY A 97 -24.39 -60.37 -26.00
N SER A 98 -25.12 -60.05 -27.08
CA SER A 98 -26.23 -60.84 -27.58
C SER A 98 -25.74 -62.26 -27.93
N ASN A 99 -26.06 -63.24 -27.09
CA ASN A 99 -26.37 -64.62 -27.52
C ASN A 99 -27.56 -64.53 -28.51
N ASP A 100 -27.85 -65.42 -29.45
CA ASP A 100 -27.25 -66.62 -30.06
C ASP A 100 -28.18 -66.91 -31.28
N VAL A 101 -27.73 -67.72 -32.25
CA VAL A 101 -28.45 -68.34 -33.41
C VAL A 101 -29.21 -67.49 -34.43
#